data_AF-A0A951C0V8-F1
#
_entry.id   AF-A0A951C0V8-F1
#
_cell.length_a   1.000
_cell.length_b   1.000
_cell.length_c   1.000
_cell.angle_alpha   90.00
_cell.angle_beta   90.00
_cell.angle_gamma   90.00
#
_symmetry.space_group_name_H-M   'P 1'
#
loop_
_entity.id
_entity.type
_entity.pdbx_description
1 polymer ?
#
loop_
_entity_poly.entity_id
_entity_poly.type
_entity_poly.pdbx_seq_one_letter_code
_entity_poly.pdbx_strand_id
1 'polypeptide(L)'
;MARKPTRTRTKSTPIEPVSSIKKQPPPETGAAAAGQSGDLQGLPGKEEAGNESVRELIEEGQFYEASVVDAVENVSSDDPRPLRPRRRSEDDLREEYTDRDPDEPKE
;
A
#
# COMPACT_ATOMS: atom_id res chain seq x y z
N MET A 1 -23.35 56.39 -17.64
CA MET A 1 -23.59 54.92 -17.62
C MET A 1 -22.52 54.25 -18.47
N ALA A 2 -21.57 53.55 -17.83
CA ALA A 2 -20.35 53.03 -18.46
C ALA A 2 -20.61 51.74 -19.26
N ARG A 3 -20.05 51.66 -20.47
CA ARG A 3 -20.09 50.48 -21.36
C ARG A 3 -18.94 49.52 -20.99
N LYS A 4 -19.25 48.24 -20.76
CA LYS A 4 -18.27 47.20 -20.43
C LYS A 4 -17.44 46.82 -21.67
N PRO A 5 -16.11 46.61 -21.56
CA PRO A 5 -15.30 46.20 -22.71
C PRO A 5 -15.48 44.71 -23.03
N THR A 6 -15.75 44.42 -24.30
CA THR A 6 -15.86 43.07 -24.87
C THR A 6 -14.45 42.56 -25.20
N ARG A 7 -14.02 41.46 -24.58
CA ARG A 7 -12.71 40.85 -24.83
C ARG A 7 -12.81 39.91 -26.04
N THR A 8 -12.09 40.24 -27.10
CA THR A 8 -12.02 39.46 -28.35
C THR A 8 -11.23 38.17 -28.13
N ARG A 9 -11.80 37.05 -28.59
CA ARG A 9 -11.23 35.69 -28.51
C ARG A 9 -10.21 35.53 -29.64
N THR A 10 -8.93 35.40 -29.33
CA THR A 10 -7.90 35.02 -30.32
C THR A 10 -7.97 33.51 -30.59
N LYS A 11 -7.70 33.15 -31.86
CA LYS A 11 -7.98 31.86 -32.50
C LYS A 11 -6.92 30.81 -32.11
N SER A 12 -7.36 29.60 -31.78
CA SER A 12 -6.49 28.43 -31.52
C SER A 12 -5.91 27.89 -32.83
N THR A 13 -4.61 27.59 -32.85
CA THR A 13 -3.96 26.85 -33.94
C THR A 13 -4.46 25.39 -33.96
N PRO A 14 -4.64 24.78 -35.14
CA PRO A 14 -5.02 23.38 -35.23
C PRO A 14 -3.84 22.50 -34.77
N ILE A 15 -4.13 21.55 -33.89
CA ILE A 15 -3.16 20.54 -33.45
C ILE A 15 -3.16 19.45 -34.54
N GLU A 16 -2.00 19.22 -35.15
CA GLU A 16 -1.77 18.13 -36.11
C GLU A 16 -2.08 16.77 -35.46
N PRO A 17 -2.74 15.83 -36.17
CA PRO A 17 -3.10 14.54 -35.59
C PRO A 17 -1.87 13.65 -35.44
N VAL A 18 -1.50 13.35 -34.20
CA VAL A 18 -0.50 12.31 -33.90
C VAL A 18 -1.05 10.92 -34.27
N SER A 19 -0.24 10.17 -35.02
CA SER A 19 -0.59 8.90 -35.65
C SER A 19 -0.98 7.78 -34.69
N SER A 20 -2.05 7.06 -35.06
CA SER A 20 -2.38 5.64 -34.80
C SER A 20 -2.14 5.08 -33.38
N ILE A 21 -3.20 5.07 -32.58
CA ILE A 21 -3.30 4.37 -31.30
C ILE A 21 -3.09 2.86 -31.52
N LYS A 22 -1.93 2.32 -31.13
CA LYS A 22 -1.83 0.90 -30.78
C LYS A 22 -2.68 0.69 -29.53
N LYS A 23 -3.73 -0.11 -29.64
CA LYS A 23 -4.62 -0.45 -28.51
C LYS A 23 -3.77 -1.12 -27.43
N GLN A 24 -3.42 -0.37 -26.38
CA GLN A 24 -2.77 -0.94 -25.21
C GLN A 24 -3.76 -1.92 -24.55
N PRO A 25 -3.29 -3.09 -24.08
CA PRO A 25 -4.13 -3.95 -23.25
C PRO A 25 -4.61 -3.16 -22.03
N PRO A 26 -5.82 -3.46 -21.50
CA PRO A 26 -6.35 -2.74 -20.35
C PRO A 26 -5.35 -2.82 -19.18
N PRO A 27 -5.22 -1.76 -18.36
CA PRO A 27 -4.33 -1.78 -17.21
C PRO A 27 -4.66 -3.00 -16.36
N GLU A 28 -3.63 -3.75 -15.96
CA GLU A 28 -3.77 -4.90 -15.09
C GLU A 28 -4.47 -4.44 -13.80
N THR A 29 -5.72 -4.86 -13.58
CA THR A 29 -6.52 -4.54 -12.38
C THR A 29 -6.54 -5.68 -11.36
N GLY A 30 -5.61 -6.63 -11.49
CA GLY A 30 -5.49 -7.78 -10.59
C GLY A 30 -4.75 -7.46 -9.30
N ALA A 31 -4.84 -8.34 -8.29
CA ALA A 31 -4.19 -8.18 -6.99
C ALA A 31 -2.65 -7.97 -7.05
N ALA A 32 -2.01 -8.30 -8.17
CA ALA A 32 -0.58 -8.05 -8.43
C ALA A 32 -0.27 -6.62 -8.92
N ALA A 33 -1.28 -5.81 -9.26
CA ALA A 33 -1.13 -4.44 -9.75
C ALA A 33 -0.79 -3.43 -8.64
N ALA A 34 -1.10 -3.77 -7.39
CA ALA A 34 -0.53 -3.11 -6.23
C ALA A 34 0.89 -3.66 -6.01
N GLY A 35 1.88 -3.12 -6.73
CA GLY A 35 3.28 -3.49 -6.53
C GLY A 35 3.67 -3.42 -5.04
N GLN A 36 4.68 -4.20 -4.63
CA GLN A 36 5.32 -4.06 -3.32
C GLN A 36 5.71 -2.59 -3.13
N SER A 37 4.91 -1.84 -2.37
CA SER A 37 5.15 -0.43 -2.09
C SER A 37 6.46 -0.32 -1.32
N GLY A 38 7.43 0.34 -1.94
CA GLY A 38 8.81 0.44 -1.47
C GLY A 38 8.95 1.21 -0.16
N ASP A 39 10.11 0.94 0.44
CA ASP A 39 10.79 1.59 1.57
C ASP A 39 10.06 2.71 2.34
N LEU A 40 9.94 2.53 3.65
CA LEU A 40 9.41 3.54 4.59
C LEU A 40 10.39 4.68 4.86
N GLN A 41 11.62 4.63 4.32
CA GLN A 41 12.59 5.72 4.42
C GLN A 41 11.99 7.05 3.95
N GLY A 42 12.03 8.04 4.83
CA GLY A 42 11.51 9.39 4.56
C GLY A 42 10.06 9.60 5.00
N LEU A 43 9.35 8.56 5.43
CA LEU A 43 8.09 8.70 6.15
C LEU A 43 8.37 8.98 7.64
N PRO A 44 7.60 9.86 8.29
CA PRO A 44 7.73 10.05 9.73
C PRO A 44 7.38 8.74 10.44
N GLY A 45 8.27 8.27 11.33
CA GLY A 45 8.00 7.10 12.17
C GLY A 45 6.92 7.33 13.23
N LYS A 46 6.33 8.54 13.26
CA LYS A 46 5.15 8.85 14.05
C LYS A 46 3.95 8.86 13.12
N GLU A 47 2.89 8.22 13.58
CA GLU A 47 1.58 8.32 12.95
C GLU A 47 1.10 9.78 13.06
N GLU A 48 0.60 10.35 11.97
CA GLU A 48 0.05 11.72 11.98
C GLU A 48 -1.33 11.74 12.64
N ALA A 49 -2.09 10.64 12.53
CA ALA A 49 -3.28 10.37 13.29
C ALA A 49 -2.90 9.80 14.67
N GLY A 50 -3.60 10.20 15.73
CA GLY A 50 -3.49 9.55 17.03
C GLY A 50 -4.12 8.15 16.99
N ASN A 51 -3.83 7.31 17.99
CA ASN A 51 -4.54 6.06 18.15
C ASN A 51 -6.05 6.35 18.31
N GLU A 52 -6.88 5.70 17.50
CA GLU A 52 -8.33 5.82 17.54
C GLU A 52 -8.92 4.65 18.34
N SER A 53 -9.98 4.93 19.10
CA SER A 53 -10.73 3.90 19.82
C SER A 53 -11.72 3.17 18.90
N VAL A 54 -12.12 1.94 19.27
CA VAL A 54 -13.17 1.17 18.55
C VAL A 54 -14.44 2.01 18.33
N ARG A 55 -14.81 2.83 19.32
CA ARG A 55 -15.98 3.69 19.24
C ARG A 55 -15.83 4.77 18.16
N GLU A 56 -14.68 5.43 18.11
CA GLU A 56 -14.40 6.48 17.11
C GLU A 56 -14.42 5.87 15.70
N LEU A 57 -13.79 4.71 15.48
CA LEU A 57 -13.80 4.00 14.21
C LEU A 57 -15.22 3.64 13.74
N ILE A 58 -16.12 3.26 14.66
CA ILE A 58 -17.53 3.01 14.34
C ILE A 58 -18.25 4.31 13.95
N GLU A 59 -18.02 5.40 14.67
CA GLU A 59 -18.64 6.71 14.42
C GLU A 59 -18.21 7.28 13.04
N GLU A 60 -17.00 6.97 12.59
CA GLU A 60 -16.47 7.34 11.28
C GLU A 60 -16.87 6.39 10.14
N GLY A 61 -17.48 5.24 10.46
CA GLY A 61 -17.92 4.23 9.49
C GLY A 61 -16.84 3.25 9.05
N GLN A 62 -15.71 3.20 9.75
CA GLN A 62 -14.57 2.32 9.53
C GLN A 62 -14.78 0.96 10.23
N PHE A 63 -15.84 0.25 9.84
CA PHE A 63 -16.28 -0.96 10.54
C PHE A 63 -15.29 -2.13 10.46
N TYR A 64 -14.52 -2.23 9.37
CA TYR A 64 -13.54 -3.30 9.20
C TYR A 64 -12.39 -3.14 10.19
N GLU A 65 -11.83 -1.93 10.25
CA GLU A 65 -10.77 -1.54 11.16
C GLU A 65 -11.23 -1.69 12.62
N ALA A 66 -12.44 -1.22 12.93
CA ALA A 66 -13.03 -1.38 14.26
C ALA A 66 -13.10 -2.85 14.70
N SER A 67 -13.45 -3.77 13.80
CA SER A 67 -13.53 -5.21 14.12
C SER A 67 -12.16 -5.83 14.43
N VAL A 68 -11.10 -5.35 13.77
CA VAL A 68 -9.73 -5.82 14.02
C VAL A 68 -9.22 -5.30 15.35
N VAL A 69 -9.44 -4.01 15.64
CA VAL A 69 -9.05 -3.38 16.91
C VAL A 69 -9.81 -4.02 18.08
N ASP A 70 -11.12 -4.23 17.94
CA ASP A 70 -11.96 -4.87 18.95
C ASP A 70 -11.45 -6.29 19.31
N ALA A 71 -11.06 -7.07 18.31
CA ALA A 71 -10.51 -8.41 18.53
C ALA A 71 -9.17 -8.40 19.30
N VAL A 72 -8.41 -7.30 19.22
CA VAL A 72 -7.14 -7.14 19.95
C VAL A 72 -7.37 -6.57 21.35
N GLU A 73 -8.21 -5.53 21.49
CA GLU A 73 -8.47 -4.85 22.76
C GLU A 73 -9.35 -5.67 23.71
N ASN A 74 -10.37 -6.35 23.17
CA ASN A 74 -11.32 -7.16 23.95
C ASN A 74 -10.96 -8.66 23.95
N VAL A 75 -9.72 -9.01 23.60
CA VAL A 75 -9.26 -10.39 23.77
C VAL A 75 -9.33 -10.78 25.25
N SER A 76 -9.97 -11.91 25.56
CA SER A 76 -9.96 -12.43 26.92
C SER A 76 -8.52 -12.78 27.29
N SER A 77 -7.95 -12.02 28.24
CA SER A 77 -6.59 -12.24 28.77
C SER A 77 -6.39 -13.64 29.38
N ASP A 78 -7.48 -14.35 29.64
CA ASP A 78 -7.50 -15.66 30.30
C ASP A 78 -7.25 -16.83 29.32
N ASP A 79 -7.28 -16.61 28.00
CA ASP A 79 -6.94 -17.63 26.99
C ASP A 79 -5.86 -17.15 26.01
N PRO A 80 -4.61 -16.96 26.48
CA PRO A 80 -3.48 -16.74 25.59
C PRO A 80 -3.23 -18.03 24.78
N ARG A 81 -3.73 -18.06 23.54
CA ARG A 81 -3.47 -19.19 22.64
C ARG A 81 -2.01 -19.15 22.17
N PRO A 82 -1.20 -20.20 22.43
CA PRO A 82 0.16 -20.24 21.94
C PRO A 82 0.15 -20.23 20.42
N LEU A 83 0.83 -19.24 19.81
CA LEU A 83 1.07 -19.25 18.37
C LEU A 83 1.93 -20.48 18.03
N ARG A 84 1.58 -21.17 16.94
CA ARG A 84 2.42 -22.21 16.35
C ARG A 84 3.23 -21.59 15.21
N PRO A 85 4.45 -21.08 15.47
CA PRO A 85 5.26 -20.48 14.42
C PRO A 85 5.60 -21.54 13.37
N ARG A 86 5.43 -21.20 12.08
CA ARG A 86 5.88 -22.05 10.99
C ARG A 86 7.38 -21.88 10.82
N ARG A 87 8.17 -22.92 11.11
CA ARG A 87 9.62 -22.94 10.82
C ARG A 87 9.82 -22.98 9.30
N ARG A 88 10.63 -22.07 8.77
CA ARG A 88 11.11 -22.09 7.38
C ARG A 88 12.20 -23.15 7.22
N SER A 89 12.39 -23.68 6.00
CA SER A 89 13.54 -24.56 5.74
C SER A 89 14.84 -23.77 5.88
N GLU A 90 15.91 -24.44 6.28
CA GLU A 90 17.25 -23.83 6.30
C GLU A 90 17.73 -23.52 4.87
N ASP A 91 17.25 -24.27 3.87
CA ASP A 91 17.51 -24.01 2.44
C ASP A 91 16.84 -22.71 1.92
N ASP A 92 15.81 -22.21 2.61
CA ASP A 92 15.14 -20.95 2.26
C ASP A 92 15.88 -19.71 2.83
N LEU A 93 16.93 -19.93 3.63
CA LEU A 93 17.75 -18.87 4.19
C LEU A 93 18.84 -18.46 3.19
N ARG A 94 19.20 -17.17 3.19
CA ARG A 94 20.36 -16.71 2.41
C ARG A 94 21.63 -17.29 3.02
N GLU A 95 22.62 -17.56 2.18
CA GLU A 95 23.91 -18.14 2.58
C GLU A 95 24.62 -17.34 3.68
N GLU A 96 24.42 -16.02 3.73
CA GLU A 96 24.94 -15.13 4.80
C GLU A 96 24.47 -15.52 6.21
N TYR A 97 23.30 -16.15 6.32
CA TYR A 97 22.66 -16.51 7.59
C TYR A 97 22.63 -18.02 7.86
N THR A 98 23.26 -18.83 7.00
CA THR A 98 23.41 -20.25 7.25
C THR A 98 24.72 -20.51 7.98
N ASP A 99 24.71 -21.41 8.97
CA ASP A 99 25.95 -21.88 9.65
C ASP A 99 26.84 -22.76 8.75
N ARG A 100 26.58 -22.78 7.44
CA ARG A 100 27.33 -23.54 6.45
C ARG A 100 28.60 -22.78 6.10
N ASP A 101 29.73 -23.47 6.11
CA ASP A 101 30.98 -22.88 5.64
C ASP A 101 30.85 -22.48 4.16
N PRO A 102 31.19 -21.24 3.78
CA PRO A 102 31.09 -20.78 2.38
C PRO A 102 32.01 -21.56 1.43
N ASP A 103 33.01 -22.26 1.99
CA ASP A 103 33.97 -23.10 1.28
C ASP A 103 33.56 -24.59 1.23
N GLU A 104 32.40 -24.98 1.79
CA GLU A 104 31.90 -26.35 1.63
C GLU A 104 31.46 -26.61 0.18
N PRO A 105 31.91 -27.73 -0.43
CA PRO A 105 31.48 -28.08 -1.79
C PRO A 105 29.99 -28.38 -1.79
N LYS A 106 29.27 -27.74 -2.72
CA LYS A 106 27.87 -28.07 -3.01
C LYS A 106 27.87 -29.37 -3.83
N GLU A 107 27.45 -30.47 -3.21
CA GLU A 107 27.22 -31.75 -3.91
C GLU A 107 26.06 -31.69 -4.92
#